data_AF-A0A7W1LPC9-F1
#
_entry.id   AF-A0A7W1LPC9-F1
#
_cell.length_a   1.000
_cell.length_b   1.000
_cell.length_c   1.000
_cell.angle_alpha   90.00
_cell.angle_beta   90.00
_cell.angle_gamma   90.00
#
_symmetry.space_group_name_H-M   'P 1'
#
loop_
_entity.id
_entity.type
_entity.pdbx_description
1 polymer ?
#
loop_
_entity_poly.entity_id
_entity_poly.type
_entity_poly.pdbx_seq_one_letter_code
_entity_poly.pdbx_strand_id
1 'polypeptide(L)'
;MPAINQVARDTVGWPTYVEQVADIHETLPAQDRAVAVIVTTNYGEAGAVARYGERFGLPPVYSGHNHLYYQAKPPESATVVIIVGAQLQRAAPHFQSCVTRGRLDNGRDVDNEEQGQPIAVCRGPIGGWDAVWPALEHKD
;
A
#
# COMPACT_ATOMS: atom_id res chain seq x y z
N MET A 1 0.91 35.10 -13.26
CA MET A 1 0.08 34.14 -12.50
C MET A 1 1.00 33.01 -12.08
N PRO A 2 1.25 32.77 -10.78
CA PRO A 2 2.10 31.66 -10.41
C PRO A 2 1.35 30.37 -10.77
N ALA A 3 1.99 29.54 -11.60
CA ALA A 3 1.47 28.24 -11.96
C ALA A 3 1.17 27.46 -10.68
N ILE A 4 -0.09 27.07 -10.47
CA ILE A 4 -0.45 26.11 -9.44
C ILE A 4 0.43 24.89 -9.69
N ASN A 5 1.34 24.63 -8.75
CA ASN A 5 2.38 23.62 -8.83
C ASN A 5 1.74 22.27 -9.18
N GLN A 6 2.07 21.70 -10.34
CA GLN A 6 1.54 20.42 -10.81
C GLN A 6 1.75 19.31 -9.78
N VAL A 7 2.89 19.33 -9.08
CA VAL A 7 3.20 18.44 -7.94
C VAL A 7 2.22 18.58 -6.79
N ALA A 8 1.69 19.79 -6.54
CA ALA A 8 0.71 20.00 -5.49
C ALA A 8 -0.69 19.47 -5.86
N ARG A 9 -0.99 19.30 -7.17
CA ARG A 9 -2.22 18.63 -7.65
C ARG A 9 -2.08 17.10 -7.62
N ASP A 10 -0.91 16.59 -8.02
CA ASP A 10 -0.63 15.15 -8.07
C ASP A 10 -0.41 14.53 -6.67
N THR A 11 -0.19 15.36 -5.64
CA THR A 11 -0.04 14.93 -4.24
C THR A 11 -1.23 15.31 -3.35
N VAL A 12 -2.32 15.82 -3.92
CA VAL A 12 -3.56 16.07 -3.17
C VAL A 12 -4.05 14.76 -2.59
N GLY A 13 -4.36 14.75 -1.29
CA GLY A 13 -4.85 13.57 -0.59
C GLY A 13 -3.77 12.68 -0.02
N TRP A 14 -2.52 12.73 -0.50
CA TRP A 14 -1.44 11.84 -0.02
C TRP A 14 -1.26 11.86 1.51
N PRO A 15 -1.24 13.02 2.20
CA PRO A 15 -1.16 13.02 3.65
C PRO A 15 -2.32 12.29 4.33
N THR A 16 -3.55 12.46 3.80
CA THR A 16 -4.78 11.82 4.29
C THR A 16 -4.78 10.32 4.00
N TYR A 17 -4.42 9.91 2.80
CA TYR A 17 -4.28 8.50 2.42
C TYR A 17 -3.31 7.75 3.32
N VAL A 18 -2.15 8.35 3.61
CA VAL A 18 -1.15 7.73 4.48
C VAL A 18 -1.60 7.71 5.95
N GLU A 19 -2.36 8.71 6.40
CA GLU A 19 -3.00 8.70 7.71
C GLU A 19 -4.02 7.54 7.82
N GLN A 20 -4.85 7.30 6.80
CA GLN A 20 -5.77 6.16 6.79
C GLN A 20 -5.04 4.80 6.82
N VAL A 21 -3.90 4.69 6.13
CA VAL A 21 -3.04 3.49 6.20
C VAL A 21 -2.44 3.34 7.60
N ALA A 22 -2.03 4.44 8.24
CA ALA A 22 -1.53 4.46 9.61
C ALA A 22 -2.59 4.04 10.62
N ASP A 23 -3.81 4.56 10.53
CA ASP A 23 -4.93 4.16 11.40
C ASP A 23 -5.16 2.65 11.32
N ILE A 24 -5.18 2.07 10.12
CA ILE A 24 -5.32 0.63 9.93
C ILE A 24 -4.12 -0.12 10.53
N HIS A 25 -2.90 0.35 10.31
CA HIS A 25 -1.70 -0.24 10.88
C HIS A 25 -1.74 -0.23 12.42
N GLU A 26 -2.19 0.86 13.05
CA GLU A 26 -2.28 1.00 14.50
C GLU A 26 -3.31 0.07 15.14
N THR A 27 -4.36 -0.31 14.41
CA THR A 27 -5.36 -1.29 14.89
C THR A 27 -4.85 -2.73 14.93
N LEU A 28 -3.69 -3.01 14.31
CA LEU A 28 -3.11 -4.35 14.32
C LEU A 28 -2.53 -4.70 15.71
N PRO A 29 -2.65 -5.96 16.15
CA PRO A 29 -1.94 -6.45 17.33
C PRO A 29 -0.43 -6.15 17.23
N ALA A 30 0.23 -5.92 18.37
CA ALA A 30 1.66 -5.56 18.39
C ALA A 30 2.53 -6.61 17.66
N GLN A 31 2.23 -7.90 17.81
CA GLN A 31 2.95 -8.95 17.08
C GLN A 31 2.74 -8.90 15.57
N ASP A 32 1.54 -8.51 15.10
CA ASP A 32 1.23 -8.39 13.67
C ASP A 32 1.96 -7.19 13.08
N ARG A 33 2.02 -6.05 13.81
CA ARG A 33 2.77 -4.86 13.38
C ARG A 33 4.26 -5.14 13.21
N ALA A 34 4.85 -5.97 14.08
CA ALA A 34 6.26 -6.32 14.03
C ALA A 34 6.67 -7.11 12.77
N VAL A 35 5.71 -7.74 12.08
CA VAL A 35 5.92 -8.54 10.86
C VAL A 35 5.11 -8.00 9.67
N ALA A 36 4.62 -6.75 9.79
CA ALA A 36 3.83 -6.10 8.75
C ALA A 36 4.72 -5.46 7.69
N VAL A 37 4.23 -5.44 6.45
CA VAL A 37 4.75 -4.63 5.35
C VAL A 37 3.58 -3.98 4.61
N ILE A 38 3.85 -2.92 3.84
CA ILE A 38 2.87 -2.32 2.93
C ILE A 38 3.21 -2.73 1.50
N VAL A 39 2.21 -3.14 0.74
CA VAL A 39 2.33 -3.36 -0.71
C VAL A 39 1.32 -2.48 -1.43
N THR A 40 1.80 -1.60 -2.29
CA THR A 40 0.97 -0.66 -3.05
C THR A 40 0.82 -1.07 -4.51
N THR A 41 -0.23 -0.57 -5.15
CA THR A 41 -0.55 -0.83 -6.54
C THR A 41 0.30 0.02 -7.47
N ASN A 42 0.38 1.34 -7.27
CA ASN A 42 1.07 2.20 -8.24
C ASN A 42 2.17 3.07 -7.60
N TYR A 43 2.87 3.84 -8.45
CA TYR A 43 3.89 4.81 -8.02
C TYR A 43 3.34 5.93 -7.13
N GLY A 44 2.08 6.34 -7.30
CA GLY A 44 1.45 7.39 -6.50
C GLY A 44 1.29 6.96 -5.04
N GLU A 45 0.68 5.79 -4.82
CA GLU A 45 0.52 5.17 -3.51
C GLU A 45 1.89 4.83 -2.88
N ALA A 46 2.82 4.24 -3.65
CA ALA A 46 4.17 3.92 -3.18
C ALA A 46 4.91 5.19 -2.73
N GLY A 47 4.84 6.24 -3.56
CA GLY A 47 5.46 7.54 -3.31
C GLY A 47 4.84 8.25 -2.11
N ALA A 48 3.53 8.16 -1.92
CA ALA A 48 2.84 8.72 -0.77
C ALA A 48 3.33 8.08 0.53
N VAL A 49 3.31 6.75 0.61
CA VAL A 49 3.76 6.01 1.80
C VAL A 49 5.26 6.23 2.04
N ALA A 50 6.10 6.17 1.01
CA ALA A 50 7.53 6.44 1.14
C ALA A 50 7.83 7.85 1.65
N ARG A 51 7.01 8.84 1.28
CA ARG A 51 7.19 10.24 1.68
C ARG A 51 6.66 10.57 3.07
N TYR A 52 5.51 10.00 3.45
CA TYR A 52 4.79 10.40 4.67
C TYR A 52 4.68 9.28 5.71
N GLY A 53 5.11 8.05 5.41
CA GLY A 53 4.92 6.91 6.30
C GLY A 53 5.83 6.93 7.54
N GLU A 54 7.04 7.47 7.42
CA GLU A 54 8.02 7.50 8.53
C GLU A 54 7.47 8.25 9.76
N ARG A 55 6.80 9.39 9.56
CA ARG A 55 6.20 10.17 10.66
C ARG A 55 5.11 9.43 11.43
N PHE A 56 4.55 8.36 10.86
CA PHE A 56 3.54 7.51 11.50
C PHE A 56 4.11 6.16 11.95
N GLY A 57 5.41 5.92 11.80
CA GLY A 57 6.01 4.63 12.11
C GLY A 57 5.48 3.49 11.25
N LEU A 58 5.09 3.77 10.00
CA LEU A 58 4.64 2.74 9.07
C LEU A 58 5.79 1.78 8.72
N PRO A 59 5.49 0.49 8.48
CA PRO A 59 6.48 -0.49 8.05
C PRO A 59 6.97 -0.20 6.63
N PRO A 60 8.03 -0.90 6.16
CA PRO A 60 8.53 -0.75 4.80
C PRO A 60 7.45 -0.94 3.73
N VAL A 61 7.54 -0.14 2.67
CA VAL A 61 6.66 -0.19 1.50
C VAL A 61 7.35 -0.87 0.32
N TYR A 62 6.58 -1.68 -0.40
CA TYR A 62 6.98 -2.38 -1.62
C TYR A 62 5.90 -2.19 -2.68
N SER A 63 6.24 -2.39 -3.95
CA SER A 63 5.25 -2.39 -5.02
C SER A 63 5.67 -3.33 -6.13
N GLY A 64 4.71 -4.07 -6.68
CA GLY A 64 4.90 -4.88 -7.87
C GLY A 64 4.83 -4.08 -9.17
N HIS A 65 4.70 -2.75 -9.09
CA HIS A 65 4.56 -1.89 -10.27
C HIS A 65 5.89 -1.60 -10.93
N ASN A 66 5.98 -1.93 -12.22
CA ASN A 66 7.06 -1.52 -13.10
C ASN A 66 8.45 -1.78 -12.48
N HIS A 67 9.28 -0.74 -12.33
CA HIS A 67 10.64 -0.92 -11.86
C HIS A 67 10.72 -1.16 -10.34
N LEU A 68 9.69 -0.76 -9.57
CA LEU A 68 9.66 -0.98 -8.11
C LEU A 68 9.70 -2.48 -7.76
N TYR A 69 9.12 -3.33 -8.61
CA TYR A 69 9.16 -4.78 -8.47
C TYR A 69 10.60 -5.33 -8.33
N TYR A 70 11.53 -4.74 -9.08
CA TYR A 70 12.93 -5.15 -9.14
C TYR A 70 13.80 -4.51 -8.06
N GLN A 71 13.30 -3.45 -7.39
CA GLN A 71 14.08 -2.73 -6.38
C GLN A 71 14.17 -3.51 -5.07
N ALA A 72 13.05 -4.08 -4.63
CA ALA A 72 13.01 -4.86 -3.41
C ALA A 72 11.78 -5.78 -3.39
N LYS A 73 11.92 -6.88 -2.67
CA LYS A 73 10.83 -7.80 -2.31
C LYS A 73 10.68 -7.83 -0.79
N PRO A 74 9.47 -8.02 -0.25
CA PRO A 74 9.30 -8.23 1.19
C PRO A 74 10.14 -9.42 1.70
N PRO A 75 10.66 -9.34 2.94
CA PRO A 75 11.40 -10.43 3.54
C PRO A 75 10.46 -11.61 3.87
N GLU A 76 10.98 -12.84 3.88
CA GLU A 76 10.19 -14.04 4.22
C GLU A 76 9.57 -14.00 5.63
N SER A 77 10.12 -13.18 6.54
CA SER A 77 9.54 -12.94 7.87
C SER A 77 8.25 -12.10 7.84
N ALA A 78 7.96 -11.39 6.75
CA ALA A 78 6.77 -10.56 6.62
C ALA A 78 5.54 -11.44 6.34
N THR A 79 4.67 -11.60 7.33
CA THR A 79 3.50 -12.48 7.25
C THR A 79 2.17 -11.73 7.35
N VAL A 80 2.22 -10.43 7.61
CA VAL A 80 1.09 -9.50 7.59
C VAL A 80 1.35 -8.46 6.52
N VAL A 81 0.36 -8.18 5.68
CA VAL A 81 0.51 -7.25 4.55
C VAL A 81 -0.65 -6.29 4.54
N ILE A 82 -0.35 -4.99 4.54
CA ILE A 82 -1.34 -3.96 4.22
C ILE A 82 -1.26 -3.73 2.71
N ILE A 83 -2.24 -4.26 1.98
CA ILE A 83 -2.40 -4.02 0.55
C ILE A 83 -3.16 -2.72 0.38
N VAL A 84 -2.59 -1.81 -0.41
CA VAL A 84 -3.21 -0.53 -0.80
C VAL A 84 -3.40 -0.55 -2.31
N GLY A 85 -4.61 -0.20 -2.76
CA GLY A 85 -4.88 -0.03 -4.18
C GLY A 85 -5.55 -1.22 -4.87
N ALA A 86 -5.73 -1.10 -6.19
CA ALA A 86 -6.44 -2.08 -7.02
C ALA A 86 -5.78 -3.48 -7.06
N GLN A 87 -4.48 -3.58 -6.74
CA GLN A 87 -3.72 -4.83 -6.71
C GLN A 87 -4.31 -5.86 -5.74
N LEU A 88 -5.14 -5.45 -4.78
CA LEU A 88 -5.83 -6.36 -3.86
C LEU A 88 -6.53 -7.53 -4.58
N GLN A 89 -7.18 -7.29 -5.72
CA GLN A 89 -7.90 -8.35 -6.43
C GLN A 89 -6.95 -9.44 -6.96
N ARG A 90 -5.77 -9.04 -7.45
CA ARG A 90 -4.73 -9.97 -7.92
C ARG A 90 -3.98 -10.60 -6.74
N ALA A 91 -3.78 -9.86 -5.66
CA ALA A 91 -3.03 -10.31 -4.50
C ALA A 91 -3.79 -11.31 -3.63
N ALA A 92 -5.09 -11.10 -3.42
CA ALA A 92 -5.87 -11.83 -2.42
C ALA A 92 -5.81 -13.37 -2.53
N PRO A 93 -5.83 -14.00 -3.72
CA PRO A 93 -5.70 -15.45 -3.86
C PRO A 93 -4.37 -16.05 -3.36
N HIS A 94 -3.35 -15.22 -3.17
CA HIS A 94 -2.00 -15.64 -2.75
C HIS A 94 -1.78 -15.55 -1.23
N PHE A 95 -2.82 -15.21 -0.46
CA PHE A 95 -2.78 -15.14 1.00
C PHE A 95 -3.84 -16.05 1.62
N GLN A 96 -3.58 -16.55 2.83
CA GLN A 96 -4.54 -17.36 3.58
C GLN A 96 -5.81 -16.58 3.92
N SER A 97 -5.69 -15.28 4.16
CA SER A 97 -6.84 -14.39 4.36
C SER A 97 -6.50 -12.99 3.88
N CYS A 98 -7.49 -12.28 3.36
CA CYS A 98 -7.44 -10.85 3.07
C CYS A 98 -8.76 -10.25 3.47
N VAL A 99 -8.72 -9.17 4.26
CA VAL A 99 -9.94 -8.48 4.67
C VAL A 99 -9.77 -6.99 4.44
N THR A 100 -10.67 -6.41 3.65
CA THR A 100 -10.73 -4.95 3.45
C THR A 100 -11.04 -4.29 4.79
N ARG A 101 -10.27 -3.26 5.13
CA ARG A 101 -10.37 -2.48 6.39
C ARG A 101 -10.79 -1.05 6.15
N GLY A 102 -10.63 -0.55 4.92
CA GLY A 102 -11.06 0.77 4.52
C GLY A 102 -10.92 0.98 3.03
N ARG A 103 -11.18 2.21 2.60
CA ARG A 103 -10.91 2.70 1.26
C ARG A 103 -10.24 4.06 1.37
N LEU A 104 -9.31 4.33 0.46
CA LEU A 104 -8.66 5.62 0.35
C LEU A 104 -9.72 6.69 0.09
N ASP A 105 -9.67 7.75 0.89
CA ASP A 105 -10.57 8.89 0.77
C ASP A 105 -9.79 10.17 1.03
N ASN A 106 -9.65 11.03 0.02
CA ASN A 106 -8.89 12.27 0.13
C ASN A 106 -9.64 13.35 0.92
N GLY A 107 -10.88 13.06 1.38
CA GLY A 107 -11.72 13.95 2.16
C GLY A 107 -12.18 15.19 1.38
N ARG A 108 -12.02 15.16 0.05
CA ARG A 108 -12.45 16.18 -0.89
C ARG A 108 -13.23 15.47 -1.98
N ASP A 109 -14.13 16.19 -2.63
CA ASP A 109 -14.89 15.66 -3.78
C ASP A 109 -14.01 15.69 -5.06
N VAL A 110 -12.75 15.25 -4.92
CA VAL A 110 -11.76 15.22 -6.00
C VAL A 110 -11.59 13.76 -6.41
N ASP A 111 -11.93 13.48 -7.65
CA ASP A 111 -11.72 12.16 -8.26
C ASP A 111 -10.27 12.05 -8.76
N ASN A 112 -9.49 11.14 -8.18
CA ASN A 112 -8.15 10.77 -8.62
C ASN A 112 -8.02 9.23 -8.62
N GLU A 113 -6.91 8.71 -9.18
CA GLU A 113 -6.73 7.27 -9.38
C GLU A 113 -6.81 6.46 -8.08
N GLU A 114 -6.36 7.07 -6.98
CA GLU A 114 -6.34 6.48 -5.65
C GLU A 114 -7.69 6.54 -4.92
N GLN A 115 -8.59 7.45 -5.29
CA GLN A 115 -9.86 7.65 -4.58
C GLN A 115 -10.72 6.37 -4.63
N GLY A 116 -11.20 5.94 -3.47
CA GLY A 116 -12.05 4.76 -3.32
C GLY A 116 -11.32 3.42 -3.43
N GLN A 117 -10.01 3.41 -3.71
CA GLN A 117 -9.23 2.18 -3.76
C GLN A 117 -9.18 1.48 -2.39
N PRO A 118 -9.18 0.15 -2.34
CA PRO A 118 -9.24 -0.57 -1.07
C PRO A 118 -7.92 -0.51 -0.29
N ILE A 119 -8.05 -0.51 1.03
CA ILE A 119 -6.97 -0.85 1.95
C ILE A 119 -7.37 -2.15 2.66
N ALA A 120 -6.56 -3.19 2.53
CA ALA A 120 -6.85 -4.50 3.11
C ALA A 120 -5.67 -5.04 3.91
N VAL A 121 -5.98 -5.81 4.96
CA VAL A 121 -4.98 -6.55 5.72
C VAL A 121 -5.04 -8.01 5.28
N CYS A 122 -3.97 -8.46 4.66
CA CYS A 122 -3.74 -9.82 4.23
C CYS A 122 -2.77 -10.54 5.17
N ARG A 123 -2.94 -11.85 5.34
CA ARG A 123 -2.12 -12.68 6.23
C ARG A 123 -1.74 -14.00 5.58
N GLY A 124 -0.53 -14.46 5.91
CA GLY A 124 0.00 -15.76 5.51
C GLY A 124 0.22 -15.87 4.00
N PRO A 125 1.34 -15.33 3.47
CA PRO A 125 1.73 -15.54 2.07
C PRO A 125 1.82 -17.04 1.75
N ILE A 126 1.02 -17.52 0.81
CA ILE A 126 0.94 -18.95 0.48
C ILE A 126 2.21 -19.34 -0.28
N GLY A 127 3.05 -20.18 0.34
CA GLY A 127 4.33 -20.59 -0.24
C GLY A 127 5.46 -19.57 -0.07
N GLY A 128 5.29 -18.55 0.78
CA GLY A 128 6.31 -17.52 1.03
C GLY A 128 6.38 -16.46 -0.07
N TRP A 129 7.25 -15.45 0.11
CA TRP A 129 7.34 -14.33 -0.83
C TRP A 129 7.99 -14.72 -2.16
N ASP A 130 8.85 -15.74 -2.19
CA ASP A 130 9.32 -16.35 -3.45
C ASP A 130 8.16 -16.83 -4.36
N ALA A 131 7.07 -17.35 -3.78
CA ALA A 131 5.90 -17.79 -4.54
C ALA A 131 4.92 -16.64 -4.83
N VAL A 132 4.71 -15.74 -3.87
CA VAL A 132 3.73 -14.66 -3.99
C VAL A 132 4.22 -13.51 -4.86
N TRP A 133 5.48 -13.09 -4.73
CA TRP A 133 5.98 -11.86 -5.37
C TRP A 133 5.85 -11.84 -6.89
N PRO A 134 6.19 -12.91 -7.64
CA PRO A 134 6.03 -12.92 -9.09
C PRO A 134 4.58 -12.69 -9.55
N ALA A 135 3.59 -13.12 -8.75
CA ALA A 135 2.18 -12.90 -9.06
C ALA A 135 1.74 -11.45 -8.86
N LEU A 136 2.55 -10.62 -8.18
CA LEU A 136 2.25 -9.21 -7.96
C LEU A 136 2.87 -8.27 -9.00
N GLU A 137 3.75 -8.77 -9.87
CA GLU A 137 4.34 -7.96 -10.95
C GLU A 137 3.26 -7.46 -11.93
N HIS A 138 3.31 -6.18 -12.25
CA HIS A 138 2.43 -5.54 -13.23
C HIS A 138 3.06 -4.24 -13.76
N LYS A 139 2.54 -3.69 -14.87
CA LYS A 139 3.11 -2.51 -15.56
C LYS A 139 2.14 -1.35 -15.74
N ASP A 140 0.88 -1.66 -15.50
CA ASP A 140 -0.34 -0.93 -15.76
C ASP A 140 -0.72 -0.04 -14.59
#